data_AF-A0A968PUH8-F1
#
_entry.id   AF-A0A968PUH8-F1
#
_cell.length_a   1.000
_cell.length_b   1.000
_cell.length_c   1.000
_cell.angle_alpha   90.00
_cell.angle_beta   90.00
_cell.angle_gamma   90.00
#
_symmetry.space_group_name_H-M   'P 1'
#
loop_
_entity.id
_entity.type
_entity.pdbx_description
1 polymer ?
#
loop_
_entity_poly.entity_id
_entity_poly.type
_entity_poly.pdbx_seq_one_letter_code
_entity_poly.pdbx_strand_id
1 'polypeptide(L)'
;MGRIFISAAHGGLENGLTDPGTIAGGATEAREMILTRDLIATELRSRNFEVLTVPDNLSAAETIAWINARGRRDDVALEIGMDGSPNPSPRGASVYHIANNDQRKAHAELLLLALLRRVPQLPSRGARPDTNTGLGNLPFCRQVVPPSLLLEVGFLTNPEDRLLLQNRRRDFAIGISDGLAAWSRAVAGTSPSPSPSPTYSSIDININGGIYDEQGIIVSGNAYIPIDLVDRLNIDLSSAPGVTRISYRNIVYVKAVDLREFNISVSWDSASRTVVLRSSGTVCPGLVDRIMGRGSTSEVQLMMFLKTNNENALTQFPELPKLYREEASIEGVNYDIAFSQMCLETGFLQFGGTLRPSQNNFGGLGSAITQEEIASFPSARIGVRAHIQHLKAYASTEPLSQELVDPRFRFVRRGIAPLVTQLSGRWSADAQYGEKIVAIVRRLYESAGLL
;
A
#
# COMPACT_ATOMS: atom_id res chain seq x y z
N MET A 1 -5.88 18.88 26.63
CA MET A 1 -5.02 17.69 26.45
C MET A 1 -5.94 16.54 26.11
N GLY A 2 -5.53 15.68 25.17
CA GLY A 2 -6.29 14.46 24.91
C GLY A 2 -6.15 13.45 26.03
N ARG A 3 -7.01 12.45 25.99
CA ARG A 3 -7.14 11.39 27.00
C ARG A 3 -6.10 10.32 26.74
N ILE A 4 -5.71 9.61 27.79
CA ILE A 4 -4.75 8.51 27.72
C ILE A 4 -5.50 7.21 27.90
N PHE A 5 -5.53 6.40 26.85
CA PHE A 5 -5.97 5.01 26.92
C PHE A 5 -4.79 4.15 27.38
N ILE A 6 -5.00 3.31 28.38
CA ILE A 6 -3.98 2.37 28.83
C ILE A 6 -4.56 0.96 28.95
N SER A 7 -3.93 0.03 28.22
CA SER A 7 -4.22 -1.40 28.17
C SER A 7 -3.10 -2.17 28.88
N ALA A 8 -3.46 -3.26 29.54
CA ALA A 8 -2.51 -4.28 29.97
C ALA A 8 -2.65 -5.45 28.99
N ALA A 9 -1.55 -5.94 28.42
CA ALA A 9 -1.59 -7.07 27.53
C ALA A 9 -2.14 -8.32 28.25
N HIS A 10 -2.87 -9.16 27.52
CA HIS A 10 -3.50 -10.38 28.03
C HIS A 10 -4.57 -10.10 29.12
N GLY A 11 -4.93 -11.10 29.92
CA GLY A 11 -5.95 -11.01 30.98
C GLY A 11 -7.39 -11.15 30.51
N GLY A 12 -7.64 -10.88 29.22
CA GLY A 12 -8.91 -11.05 28.55
C GLY A 12 -9.34 -12.50 28.36
N LEU A 13 -10.58 -12.69 27.91
CA LEU A 13 -11.09 -13.99 27.51
C LEU A 13 -10.83 -14.23 26.02
N GLU A 14 -10.03 -15.24 25.69
CA GLU A 14 -9.90 -15.77 24.33
C GLU A 14 -10.60 -17.13 24.24
N ASN A 15 -11.59 -17.25 23.37
CA ASN A 15 -12.41 -18.47 23.22
C ASN A 15 -13.00 -18.98 24.55
N GLY A 16 -13.33 -18.07 25.46
CA GLY A 16 -13.90 -18.39 26.78
C GLY A 16 -12.89 -18.76 27.87
N LEU A 17 -11.58 -18.72 27.58
CA LEU A 17 -10.51 -18.96 28.55
C LEU A 17 -9.73 -17.66 28.81
N THR A 18 -9.32 -17.44 30.06
CA THR A 18 -8.45 -16.32 30.40
C THR A 18 -7.08 -16.52 29.78
N ASP A 19 -6.62 -15.56 29.00
CA ASP A 19 -5.26 -15.54 28.45
C ASP A 19 -4.27 -15.02 29.51
N PRO A 20 -3.36 -15.85 30.04
CA PRO A 20 -2.41 -15.41 31.06
C PRO A 20 -1.20 -14.66 30.47
N GLY A 21 -1.00 -14.71 29.15
CA GLY A 21 0.25 -14.34 28.50
C GLY A 21 1.41 -15.24 28.94
N THR A 22 2.62 -14.69 28.97
CA THR A 22 3.81 -15.40 29.45
C THR A 22 3.64 -15.83 30.92
N ILE A 23 4.07 -17.06 31.27
CA ILE A 23 4.07 -17.57 32.65
C ILE A 23 5.50 -17.88 33.07
N ALA A 24 6.00 -17.24 34.13
CA ALA A 24 7.33 -17.53 34.66
C ALA A 24 7.47 -17.11 36.13
N GLY A 25 8.22 -17.90 36.91
CA GLY A 25 8.56 -17.58 38.30
C GLY A 25 7.36 -17.40 39.23
N GLY A 26 6.26 -18.13 38.98
CA GLY A 26 5.02 -18.04 39.76
C GLY A 26 4.14 -16.83 39.44
N ALA A 27 4.48 -16.04 38.41
CA ALA A 27 3.70 -14.91 37.94
C ALA A 27 3.22 -15.14 36.50
N THR A 28 2.13 -14.43 36.15
CA THR A 28 1.64 -14.33 34.78
C THR A 28 1.81 -12.90 34.28
N GLU A 29 2.05 -12.75 32.99
CA GLU A 29 2.18 -11.45 32.34
C GLU A 29 0.95 -10.59 32.56
N ALA A 30 -0.23 -11.15 32.32
CA ALA A 30 -1.51 -10.48 32.57
C ALA A 30 -1.58 -9.86 33.97
N ARG A 31 -1.18 -10.62 35.00
CA ARG A 31 -1.25 -10.15 36.39
C ARG A 31 -0.26 -9.01 36.65
N GLU A 32 0.97 -9.15 36.19
CA GLU A 32 2.03 -8.14 36.37
C GLU A 32 1.69 -6.83 35.64
N MET A 33 1.11 -6.94 34.44
CA MET A 33 0.71 -5.77 33.63
C MET A 33 -0.51 -5.07 34.18
N ILE A 34 -1.55 -5.78 34.64
CA ILE A 34 -2.72 -5.17 35.31
C ILE A 34 -2.28 -4.35 36.54
N LEU A 35 -1.45 -4.94 37.40
CA LEU A 35 -0.94 -4.25 38.59
C LEU A 35 -0.08 -3.01 38.24
N THR A 36 0.68 -3.08 37.16
CA THR A 36 1.53 -1.97 36.70
C THR A 36 0.69 -0.86 36.07
N ARG A 37 -0.30 -1.22 35.23
CA ARG A 37 -1.25 -0.30 34.60
C ARG A 37 -2.02 0.51 35.64
N ASP A 38 -2.52 -0.13 36.68
CA ASP A 38 -3.34 0.55 37.69
C ASP A 38 -2.52 1.60 38.46
N LEU A 39 -1.23 1.33 38.69
CA LEU A 39 -0.30 2.31 39.25
C LEU A 39 -0.02 3.46 38.27
N ILE A 40 0.18 3.17 36.98
CA ILE A 40 0.36 4.21 35.94
C ILE A 40 -0.89 5.10 35.86
N ALA A 41 -2.08 4.51 35.85
CA ALA A 41 -3.33 5.25 35.81
C ALA A 41 -3.50 6.14 37.04
N THR A 42 -3.14 5.64 38.23
CA THR A 42 -3.16 6.42 39.48
C THR A 42 -2.18 7.60 39.40
N GLU A 43 -0.96 7.36 38.93
CA GLU A 43 0.08 8.39 38.81
C GLU A 43 -0.25 9.45 37.75
N LEU A 44 -0.88 9.08 36.63
CA LEU A 44 -1.34 10.04 35.63
C LEU A 44 -2.54 10.86 36.13
N ARG A 45 -3.51 10.22 36.80
CA ARG A 45 -4.67 10.90 37.37
C ARG A 45 -4.28 11.90 38.46
N SER A 46 -3.27 11.59 39.28
CA SER A 46 -2.75 12.54 40.29
C SER A 46 -2.13 13.80 39.68
N ARG A 47 -1.78 13.75 38.38
CA ARG A 47 -1.24 14.86 37.58
C ARG A 47 -2.32 15.50 36.69
N ASN A 48 -3.59 15.26 36.97
CA ASN A 48 -4.76 15.78 36.23
C ASN A 48 -4.83 15.33 34.75
N PHE A 49 -4.29 14.17 34.39
CA PHE A 49 -4.59 13.55 33.09
C PHE A 49 -5.90 12.77 33.16
N GLU A 50 -6.72 12.88 32.11
CA GLU A 50 -7.88 12.00 31.92
C GLU A 50 -7.40 10.65 31.38
N VAL A 51 -7.60 9.59 32.16
CA VAL A 51 -7.09 8.24 31.85
C VAL A 51 -8.23 7.23 31.79
N LEU A 52 -8.31 6.54 30.65
CA LEU A 52 -9.23 5.43 30.41
C LEU A 52 -8.44 4.12 30.47
N THR A 53 -8.66 3.35 31.54
CA THR A 53 -8.13 1.99 31.69
C THR A 53 -9.05 1.03 30.92
N VAL A 54 -8.49 0.27 29.98
CA VAL A 54 -9.23 -0.75 29.22
C VAL A 54 -9.67 -1.87 30.18
N PRO A 55 -10.92 -2.38 30.10
CA PRO A 55 -11.38 -3.47 30.95
C PRO A 55 -10.57 -4.76 30.76
N ASP A 56 -10.24 -5.44 31.87
CA ASP A 56 -9.35 -6.62 31.90
C ASP A 56 -9.91 -7.84 31.18
N ASN A 57 -11.23 -7.90 30.97
CA ASN A 57 -11.90 -9.08 30.43
C ASN A 57 -12.01 -9.09 28.90
N LEU A 58 -11.52 -8.04 28.23
CA LEU A 58 -11.58 -7.91 26.78
C LEU A 58 -10.43 -8.68 26.11
N SER A 59 -10.74 -9.44 25.06
CA SER A 59 -9.73 -9.98 24.14
C SER A 59 -8.93 -8.85 23.47
N ALA A 60 -7.82 -9.20 22.82
CA ALA A 60 -7.01 -8.22 22.09
C ALA A 60 -7.84 -7.45 21.03
N ALA A 61 -8.70 -8.15 20.29
CA ALA A 61 -9.58 -7.52 19.30
C ALA A 61 -10.63 -6.59 19.94
N GLU A 62 -11.24 -7.01 21.04
CA GLU A 62 -12.22 -6.20 21.77
C GLU A 62 -11.58 -4.98 22.42
N THR A 63 -10.34 -5.09 22.91
CA THR A 63 -9.55 -3.97 23.42
C THR A 63 -9.39 -2.87 22.36
N ILE A 64 -8.97 -3.25 21.15
CA ILE A 64 -8.83 -2.33 20.02
C ILE A 64 -10.18 -1.67 19.68
N ALA A 65 -11.24 -2.48 19.56
CA ALA A 65 -12.59 -1.99 19.28
C ALA A 65 -13.09 -1.02 20.37
N TRP A 66 -12.80 -1.32 21.64
CA TRP A 66 -13.20 -0.49 22.78
C TRP A 66 -12.51 0.87 22.77
N ILE A 67 -11.22 0.91 22.46
CA ILE A 67 -10.45 2.16 22.31
C ILE A 67 -11.00 2.95 21.11
N ASN A 68 -11.14 2.32 19.95
CA ASN A 68 -11.57 2.97 18.71
C ASN A 68 -12.97 3.56 18.80
N ALA A 69 -13.91 2.87 19.46
CA ALA A 69 -15.27 3.38 19.68
C ALA A 69 -15.31 4.65 20.54
N ARG A 70 -14.21 4.97 21.26
CA ARG A 70 -14.13 6.10 22.19
C ARG A 70 -13.14 7.15 21.75
N GLY A 71 -12.14 6.80 20.93
CA GLY A 71 -10.99 7.65 20.61
C GLY A 71 -11.36 8.98 19.95
N ARG A 72 -10.61 10.02 20.30
CA ARG A 72 -10.63 11.36 19.69
C ARG A 72 -9.26 11.68 19.11
N ARG A 73 -9.19 12.73 18.29
CA ARG A 73 -7.98 13.16 17.54
C ARG A 73 -6.74 13.35 18.42
N ASP A 74 -6.91 13.89 19.63
CA ASP A 74 -5.79 14.26 20.51
C ASP A 74 -5.45 13.18 21.54
N ASP A 75 -6.22 12.09 21.57
CA ASP A 75 -6.00 10.99 22.52
C ASP A 75 -4.75 10.18 22.14
N VAL A 76 -4.19 9.46 23.10
CA VAL A 76 -3.09 8.50 22.86
C VAL A 76 -3.42 7.17 23.52
N ALA A 77 -2.87 6.08 23.00
CA ALA A 77 -3.11 4.72 23.52
C ALA A 77 -1.80 3.96 23.75
N LEU A 78 -1.65 3.36 24.93
CA LEU A 78 -0.51 2.50 25.25
C LEU A 78 -1.00 1.13 25.71
N GLU A 79 -0.44 0.08 25.14
CA GLU A 79 -0.50 -1.26 25.72
C GLU A 79 0.84 -1.57 26.39
N ILE A 80 0.79 -2.14 27.60
CA ILE A 80 1.99 -2.60 28.31
C ILE A 80 2.00 -4.13 28.40
N GLY A 81 3.14 -4.73 28.06
CA GLY A 81 3.38 -6.17 28.06
C GLY A 81 4.74 -6.53 28.68
N MET A 82 5.01 -7.83 28.79
CA MET A 82 6.35 -8.36 29.01
C MET A 82 6.64 -9.51 28.07
N ASP A 83 7.78 -9.39 27.38
CA ASP A 83 8.24 -10.40 26.43
C ASP A 83 8.57 -11.73 27.14
N GLY A 84 8.54 -12.81 26.37
CA GLY A 84 8.76 -14.17 26.83
C GLY A 84 9.73 -14.88 25.90
N SER A 85 10.75 -15.52 26.48
CA SER A 85 11.71 -16.31 25.72
C SER A 85 11.99 -17.65 26.41
N PRO A 86 12.06 -18.77 25.65
CA PRO A 86 12.51 -20.06 26.18
C PRO A 86 13.91 -20.00 26.80
N ASN A 87 14.76 -19.12 26.26
CA ASN A 87 16.03 -18.74 26.89
C ASN A 87 15.75 -17.63 27.93
N PRO A 88 16.09 -17.78 29.22
CA PRO A 88 15.84 -16.76 30.24
C PRO A 88 16.86 -15.61 30.23
N SER A 89 17.88 -15.64 29.37
CA SER A 89 18.93 -14.62 29.31
C SER A 89 18.53 -13.25 28.70
N PRO A 90 17.65 -13.16 27.67
CA PRO A 90 17.22 -11.87 27.14
C PRO A 90 16.56 -11.01 28.20
N ARG A 91 16.88 -9.72 28.18
CA ARG A 91 16.36 -8.73 29.12
C ARG A 91 16.34 -7.33 28.52
N GLY A 92 15.63 -6.42 29.16
CA GLY A 92 15.49 -5.02 28.79
C GLY A 92 14.17 -4.67 28.12
N ALA A 93 13.86 -3.38 28.08
CA ALA A 93 12.60 -2.85 27.54
C ALA A 93 12.71 -2.43 26.07
N SER A 94 11.62 -2.63 25.33
CA SER A 94 11.43 -2.16 23.96
C SER A 94 10.10 -1.42 23.86
N VAL A 95 10.01 -0.41 22.99
CA VAL A 95 8.71 0.18 22.63
C VAL A 95 8.48 -0.04 21.15
N TYR A 96 7.40 -0.73 20.82
CA TYR A 96 6.98 -1.00 19.46
C TYR A 96 6.07 0.11 18.93
N HIS A 97 6.30 0.43 17.67
CA HIS A 97 5.51 1.41 16.93
C HIS A 97 5.20 0.87 15.53
N ILE A 98 4.18 1.44 14.87
CA ILE A 98 3.90 1.10 13.47
C ILE A 98 5.10 1.39 12.56
N ALA A 99 5.50 0.43 11.75
CA ALA A 99 6.64 0.55 10.84
C ALA A 99 6.45 1.71 9.84
N ASN A 100 7.56 2.39 9.49
CA ASN A 100 7.58 3.52 8.54
C ASN A 100 6.75 4.74 9.00
N ASN A 101 6.71 4.98 10.31
CA ASN A 101 6.11 6.16 10.88
C ASN A 101 7.12 6.83 11.83
N ASP A 102 7.88 7.78 11.30
CA ASP A 102 8.95 8.46 12.04
C ASP A 102 8.43 9.24 13.25
N GLN A 103 7.21 9.79 13.13
CA GLN A 103 6.56 10.45 14.26
C GLN A 103 6.28 9.46 15.40
N ARG A 104 5.78 8.26 15.08
CA ARG A 104 5.51 7.21 16.08
C ARG A 104 6.80 6.64 16.65
N LYS A 105 7.86 6.52 15.85
CA LYS A 105 9.21 6.19 16.33
C LYS A 105 9.71 7.21 17.36
N ALA A 106 9.60 8.50 17.09
CA ALA A 106 10.00 9.55 18.04
C ALA A 106 9.19 9.50 19.35
N HIS A 107 7.89 9.22 19.28
CA HIS A 107 7.06 9.03 20.48
C HIS A 107 7.48 7.79 21.29
N ALA A 108 7.84 6.70 20.61
CA ALA A 108 8.35 5.48 21.25
C ALA A 108 9.69 5.71 21.95
N GLU A 109 10.61 6.44 21.32
CA GLU A 109 11.90 6.83 21.91
C GLU A 109 11.70 7.71 23.15
N LEU A 110 10.76 8.66 23.09
CA LEU A 110 10.40 9.52 24.21
C LEU A 110 9.88 8.72 25.41
N LEU A 111 8.97 7.78 25.17
CA LEU A 111 8.41 6.91 26.21
C LEU A 111 9.49 6.01 26.84
N LEU A 112 10.31 5.36 26.00
CA LEU A 112 11.38 4.48 26.46
C LEU A 112 12.42 5.24 27.29
N LEU A 113 12.83 6.42 26.83
CA LEU A 113 13.80 7.25 27.56
C LEU A 113 13.27 7.65 28.95
N ALA A 114 11.99 7.97 29.07
CA ALA A 114 11.39 8.33 30.36
C ALA A 114 11.37 7.15 31.34
N LEU A 115 11.03 5.94 30.87
CA LEU A 115 11.11 4.71 31.68
C LEU A 115 12.54 4.45 32.17
N LEU A 116 13.51 4.46 31.26
CA LEU A 116 14.91 4.13 31.57
C LEU A 116 15.58 5.15 32.50
N ARG A 117 15.16 6.42 32.48
CA ARG A 117 15.61 7.42 33.46
C ARG A 117 15.19 7.09 34.90
N ARG A 118 14.04 6.44 35.09
CA ARG A 118 13.55 6.01 36.42
C ARG A 118 14.10 4.64 36.81
N VAL A 119 14.31 3.77 35.83
CA VAL A 119 14.78 2.39 36.02
C VAL A 119 16.08 2.16 35.24
N PRO A 120 17.21 2.77 35.65
CA PRO A 120 18.47 2.68 34.90
C PRO A 120 19.10 1.27 34.90
N GLN A 121 18.63 0.37 35.76
CA GLN A 121 19.06 -1.04 35.77
C GLN A 121 18.46 -1.86 34.62
N LEU A 122 17.42 -1.35 33.95
CA LEU A 122 16.75 -2.03 32.85
C LEU A 122 17.49 -1.71 31.54
N PRO A 123 17.99 -2.70 30.79
CA PRO A 123 18.65 -2.43 29.51
C PRO A 123 17.68 -1.86 28.47
N SER A 124 18.17 -0.99 27.59
CA SER A 124 17.41 -0.55 26.43
C SER A 124 17.54 -1.55 25.29
N ARG A 125 16.42 -1.94 24.70
CA ARG A 125 16.38 -2.67 23.43
C ARG A 125 15.91 -1.78 22.27
N GLY A 126 15.61 -0.52 22.54
CA GLY A 126 15.27 0.51 21.56
C GLY A 126 13.78 0.63 21.21
N ALA A 127 13.45 1.69 20.48
CA ALA A 127 12.17 1.84 19.79
C ALA A 127 12.22 1.03 18.49
N ARG A 128 11.28 0.11 18.31
CA ARG A 128 11.31 -0.87 17.22
C ARG A 128 10.04 -0.79 16.37
N PRO A 129 10.13 -0.95 15.04
CA PRO A 129 8.94 -1.19 14.24
C PRO A 129 8.28 -2.51 14.67
N ASP A 130 6.96 -2.55 14.66
CA ASP A 130 6.12 -3.72 14.95
C ASP A 130 6.50 -4.95 14.11
N THR A 131 7.01 -4.72 12.89
CA THR A 131 7.56 -5.76 11.99
C THR A 131 8.81 -6.47 12.52
N ASN A 132 9.43 -5.99 13.60
CA ASN A 132 10.55 -6.69 14.25
C ASN A 132 10.11 -7.71 15.31
N THR A 133 8.81 -7.83 15.59
CA THR A 133 8.28 -8.91 16.44
C THR A 133 8.25 -10.22 15.66
N GLY A 134 8.19 -11.36 16.37
CA GLY A 134 7.99 -12.67 15.73
C GLY A 134 6.68 -12.78 14.95
N LEU A 135 5.70 -11.92 15.25
CA LEU A 135 4.42 -11.83 14.56
C LEU A 135 4.52 -11.04 13.24
N GLY A 136 5.55 -10.22 13.06
CA GLY A 136 5.69 -9.34 11.89
C GLY A 136 4.65 -8.20 11.79
N ASN A 137 3.66 -8.20 12.69
CA ASN A 137 2.58 -7.23 12.77
C ASN A 137 2.05 -7.21 14.22
N LEU A 138 1.92 -6.01 14.81
CA LEU A 138 1.20 -5.82 16.08
C LEU A 138 -0.14 -5.12 15.84
N PRO A 139 -1.29 -5.80 15.99
CA PRO A 139 -2.61 -5.22 15.80
C PRO A 139 -2.84 -3.94 16.61
N PHE A 140 -2.36 -3.87 17.86
CA PHE A 140 -2.50 -2.67 18.69
C PHE A 140 -1.82 -1.43 18.06
N CYS A 141 -0.65 -1.61 17.43
CA CYS A 141 0.05 -0.52 16.73
C CYS A 141 -0.62 -0.12 15.41
N ARG A 142 -1.32 -1.06 14.76
CA ARG A 142 -1.89 -0.86 13.42
C ARG A 142 -3.35 -0.46 13.41
N GLN A 143 -4.18 -1.04 14.27
CA GLN A 143 -5.63 -0.92 14.19
C GLN A 143 -6.19 0.10 15.19
N VAL A 144 -5.44 0.49 16.23
CA VAL A 144 -5.85 1.57 17.11
C VAL A 144 -5.79 2.91 16.36
N VAL A 145 -6.90 3.65 16.39
CA VAL A 145 -7.11 4.91 15.65
C VAL A 145 -6.36 6.09 16.28
N PRO A 146 -6.43 6.31 17.61
CA PRO A 146 -5.50 7.22 18.28
C PRO A 146 -4.03 6.79 18.05
N PRO A 147 -3.07 7.73 18.06
CA PRO A 147 -1.65 7.40 18.20
C PRO A 147 -1.41 6.31 19.25
N SER A 148 -0.89 5.16 18.81
CA SER A 148 -0.68 4.00 19.68
C SER A 148 0.76 3.50 19.71
N LEU A 149 1.13 2.89 20.84
CA LEU A 149 2.41 2.24 21.09
C LEU A 149 2.16 0.95 21.90
N LEU A 150 3.06 -0.02 21.77
CA LEU A 150 3.10 -1.19 22.67
C LEU A 150 4.46 -1.19 23.38
N LEU A 151 4.46 -1.17 24.71
CA LEU A 151 5.67 -1.17 25.53
C LEU A 151 5.87 -2.57 26.14
N GLU A 152 6.96 -3.22 25.76
CA GLU A 152 7.48 -4.37 26.49
C GLU A 152 8.38 -3.88 27.62
N VAL A 153 7.94 -4.01 28.87
CA VAL A 153 8.67 -3.47 30.04
C VAL A 153 9.86 -4.32 30.46
N GLY A 154 10.10 -5.45 29.80
CA GLY A 154 11.18 -6.40 30.10
C GLY A 154 10.82 -7.80 29.63
N PHE A 155 11.59 -8.79 30.09
CA PHE A 155 11.28 -10.22 29.85
C PHE A 155 10.77 -10.88 31.12
N LEU A 156 9.55 -11.43 31.12
CA LEU A 156 9.02 -12.09 32.32
C LEU A 156 9.80 -13.37 32.66
N THR A 157 10.34 -14.05 31.64
CA THR A 157 11.18 -15.25 31.81
C THR A 157 12.56 -14.93 32.38
N ASN A 158 13.04 -13.69 32.28
CA ASN A 158 14.29 -13.25 32.88
C ASN A 158 14.09 -12.91 34.37
N PRO A 159 14.80 -13.58 35.30
CA PRO A 159 14.63 -13.33 36.73
C PRO A 159 14.97 -11.91 37.17
N GLU A 160 15.97 -11.26 36.56
CA GLU A 160 16.37 -9.90 36.94
C GLU A 160 15.30 -8.88 36.55
N ASP A 161 14.79 -8.92 35.31
CA ASP A 161 13.74 -8.01 34.86
C ASP A 161 12.43 -8.24 35.64
N ARG A 162 12.04 -9.50 35.85
CA ARG A 162 10.85 -9.84 36.65
C ARG A 162 10.95 -9.31 38.08
N LEU A 163 12.05 -9.57 38.77
CA LEU A 163 12.27 -9.08 40.14
C LEU A 163 12.37 -7.56 40.17
N LEU A 164 12.97 -6.94 39.16
CA LEU A 164 13.08 -5.49 39.05
C LEU A 164 11.68 -4.85 38.92
N LEU A 165 10.81 -5.39 38.07
CA LEU A 165 9.42 -4.93 37.95
C LEU A 165 8.67 -5.13 39.28
N GLN A 166 8.74 -6.31 39.87
CA GLN A 166 8.00 -6.64 41.10
C GLN A 166 8.43 -5.77 42.29
N ASN A 167 9.73 -5.54 42.46
CA ASN A 167 10.28 -4.78 43.58
C ASN A 167 10.24 -3.27 43.36
N ARG A 168 10.26 -2.80 42.11
CA ARG A 168 10.30 -1.38 41.76
C ARG A 168 9.14 -0.92 40.88
N ARG A 169 7.98 -1.59 40.96
CA ARG A 169 6.80 -1.32 40.10
C ARG A 169 6.38 0.15 40.10
N ARG A 170 6.53 0.84 41.25
CA ARG A 170 6.24 2.27 41.35
C ARG A 170 7.17 3.12 40.48
N ASP A 171 8.45 2.76 40.38
CA ASP A 171 9.41 3.47 39.53
C ASP A 171 9.11 3.25 38.04
N PHE A 172 8.70 2.04 37.64
CA PHE A 172 8.17 1.77 36.30
C PHE A 172 6.94 2.64 36.02
N ALA A 173 5.97 2.65 36.94
CA ALA A 173 4.74 3.42 36.78
C ALA A 173 5.01 4.92 36.63
N ILE A 174 5.91 5.49 37.42
CA ILE A 174 6.33 6.89 37.32
C ILE A 174 7.03 7.16 36.00
N GLY A 175 7.98 6.31 35.58
CA GLY A 175 8.72 6.49 34.33
C GLY A 175 7.83 6.42 33.09
N ILE A 176 6.89 5.47 33.07
CA ILE A 176 5.89 5.33 32.00
C ILE A 176 4.94 6.53 32.02
N SER A 177 4.51 7.01 33.20
CA SER A 177 3.67 8.20 33.33
C SER A 177 4.38 9.48 32.87
N ASP A 178 5.67 9.63 33.17
CA ASP A 178 6.51 10.75 32.70
C ASP A 178 6.54 10.77 31.16
N GLY A 179 6.74 9.60 30.54
CA GLY A 179 6.76 9.44 29.08
C GLY A 179 5.40 9.68 28.41
N LEU A 180 4.33 9.07 28.95
CA LEU A 180 2.96 9.26 28.48
C LEU A 180 2.51 10.72 28.56
N ALA A 181 2.83 11.42 29.66
CA ALA A 181 2.52 12.83 29.82
C ALA A 181 3.24 13.70 28.78
N ALA A 182 4.52 13.41 28.50
CA ALA A 182 5.28 14.11 27.47
C ALA A 182 4.73 13.83 26.06
N TRP A 183 4.41 12.58 25.76
CA TRP A 183 3.85 12.17 24.48
C TRP A 183 2.45 12.77 24.25
N SER A 184 1.54 12.68 25.22
CA SER A 184 0.19 13.27 25.13
C SER A 184 0.25 14.78 24.85
N ARG A 185 1.20 15.50 25.49
CA ARG A 185 1.42 16.93 25.19
C ARG A 185 1.98 17.18 23.80
N ALA A 186 2.90 16.33 23.32
CA ALA A 186 3.45 16.43 21.97
C ALA A 186 2.36 16.27 20.89
N VAL A 187 1.38 15.39 21.12
CA VAL A 187 0.21 15.24 20.24
C VAL A 187 -0.71 16.46 20.34
N ALA A 188 -1.05 16.90 21.55
CA ALA A 188 -1.95 18.04 21.78
C ALA A 188 -1.40 19.40 21.30
N GLY A 189 -0.07 19.59 21.30
CA GLY A 189 0.59 20.83 20.87
C GLY A 189 0.55 21.12 19.37
N THR A 190 -0.10 20.26 18.57
CA THR A 190 -0.13 20.36 17.10
C THR A 190 -1.46 20.87 16.51
N SER A 191 -2.39 21.43 17.29
CA SER A 191 -3.66 21.97 16.74
C SER A 191 -4.19 23.23 17.44
N PRO A 192 -4.70 24.23 16.68
CA PRO A 192 -5.57 25.29 17.20
C PRO A 192 -7.02 24.80 17.33
N SER A 193 -7.72 25.30 18.38
CA SER A 193 -9.18 25.41 18.63
C SER A 193 -10.16 24.32 18.14
N PRO A 194 -11.15 23.89 18.98
CA PRO A 194 -12.09 22.83 18.63
C PRO A 194 -13.08 23.25 17.55
N SER A 195 -13.12 22.51 16.44
CA SER A 195 -14.22 22.51 15.46
C SER A 195 -14.85 21.11 15.40
N PRO A 196 -16.17 20.98 15.15
CA PRO A 196 -16.94 19.74 15.40
C PRO A 196 -16.73 18.62 14.37
N SER A 197 -15.72 18.72 13.51
CA SER A 197 -15.37 17.66 12.56
C SER A 197 -13.86 17.70 12.33
N PRO A 198 -13.15 16.56 12.44
CA PRO A 198 -11.70 16.54 12.26
C PRO A 198 -11.36 16.86 10.81
N THR A 199 -10.78 18.03 10.55
CA THR A 199 -10.20 18.33 9.24
C THR A 199 -8.87 17.60 9.11
N TYR A 200 -8.77 16.66 8.18
CA TYR A 200 -7.54 15.93 7.86
C TYR A 200 -6.77 16.62 6.73
N SER A 201 -5.45 16.59 6.81
CA SER A 201 -4.57 17.17 5.79
C SER A 201 -4.45 16.23 4.59
N SER A 202 -4.62 16.77 3.39
CA SER A 202 -4.42 16.00 2.15
C SER A 202 -2.96 15.59 1.93
N ILE A 203 -2.76 14.49 1.23
CA ILE A 203 -1.47 13.97 0.74
C ILE A 203 -1.60 13.49 -0.70
N ASP A 204 -0.49 13.52 -1.42
CA ASP A 204 -0.43 12.94 -2.75
C ASP A 204 -0.27 11.41 -2.64
N ILE A 205 -0.67 10.71 -3.71
CA ILE A 205 -0.56 9.26 -3.79
C ILE A 205 0.24 8.93 -5.06
N ASN A 206 1.29 8.14 -4.90
CA ASN A 206 2.04 7.56 -6.01
C ASN A 206 1.84 6.04 -6.04
N ILE A 207 1.57 5.49 -7.22
CA ILE A 207 1.26 4.07 -7.39
C ILE A 207 2.06 3.55 -8.57
N ASN A 208 2.93 2.58 -8.30
CA ASN A 208 3.82 2.00 -9.30
C ASN A 208 4.56 3.07 -10.13
N GLY A 209 4.95 4.19 -9.50
CA GLY A 209 5.65 5.30 -10.13
C GLY A 209 4.76 6.41 -10.70
N GLY A 210 3.45 6.20 -10.88
CA GLY A 210 2.51 7.20 -11.37
C GLY A 210 1.85 8.00 -10.25
N ILE A 211 1.56 9.29 -10.48
CA ILE A 211 0.74 10.10 -9.57
C ILE A 211 -0.74 9.72 -9.76
N TYR A 212 -1.45 9.52 -8.66
CA TYR A 212 -2.89 9.30 -8.65
C TYR A 212 -3.62 10.63 -8.52
N ASP A 213 -4.70 10.80 -9.29
CA ASP A 213 -5.39 12.09 -9.41
C ASP A 213 -6.14 12.50 -8.13
N GLU A 214 -6.59 11.53 -7.31
CA GLU A 214 -7.25 11.82 -6.04
C GLU A 214 -6.24 11.87 -4.88
N GLN A 215 -6.53 12.73 -3.90
CA GLN A 215 -5.68 12.88 -2.72
C GLN A 215 -6.04 11.88 -1.62
N GLY A 216 -5.01 11.38 -0.96
CA GLY A 216 -5.14 10.71 0.33
C GLY A 216 -5.27 11.72 1.47
N ILE A 217 -5.39 11.21 2.69
CA ILE A 217 -5.41 12.02 3.91
C ILE A 217 -4.44 11.49 4.96
N ILE A 218 -3.98 12.37 5.84
CA ILE A 218 -3.22 12.00 7.03
C ILE A 218 -4.16 12.02 8.24
N VAL A 219 -4.29 10.86 8.87
CA VAL A 219 -5.03 10.70 10.13
C VAL A 219 -4.10 10.16 11.19
N SER A 220 -3.95 10.92 12.27
CA SER A 220 -3.05 10.60 13.37
C SER A 220 -1.63 10.28 12.89
N GLY A 221 -1.12 10.94 11.84
CA GLY A 221 0.21 10.68 11.27
C GLY A 221 0.35 9.40 10.44
N ASN A 222 -0.75 8.75 10.05
CA ASN A 222 -0.76 7.64 9.09
C ASN A 222 -1.39 8.08 7.78
N ALA A 223 -0.84 7.60 6.66
CA ALA A 223 -1.42 7.80 5.34
C ALA A 223 -2.65 6.91 5.15
N TYR A 224 -3.71 7.53 4.67
CA TYR A 224 -4.96 6.89 4.28
C TYR A 224 -5.25 7.22 2.82
N ILE A 225 -5.65 6.21 2.05
CA ILE A 225 -5.96 6.35 0.62
C ILE A 225 -7.45 6.06 0.37
N PRO A 226 -8.07 6.65 -0.65
CA PRO A 226 -9.45 6.36 -1.05
C PRO A 226 -9.69 4.86 -1.29
N ILE A 227 -10.88 4.36 -0.94
CA ILE A 227 -11.26 2.95 -1.12
C ILE A 227 -11.31 2.54 -2.60
N ASP A 228 -11.73 3.44 -3.49
CA ASP A 228 -11.82 3.17 -4.93
C ASP A 228 -10.44 2.85 -5.51
N LEU A 229 -9.37 3.41 -4.92
CA LEU A 229 -8.03 3.06 -5.30
C LEU A 229 -7.65 1.65 -4.88
N VAL A 230 -8.13 1.18 -3.72
CA VAL A 230 -7.93 -0.20 -3.29
C VAL A 230 -8.69 -1.16 -4.21
N ASP A 231 -9.89 -0.79 -4.64
CA ASP A 231 -10.65 -1.52 -5.66
C ASP A 231 -9.90 -1.57 -7.00
N ARG A 232 -9.23 -0.47 -7.39
CA ARG A 232 -8.34 -0.44 -8.58
C ARG A 232 -7.10 -1.31 -8.42
N LEU A 233 -6.62 -1.54 -7.19
CA LEU A 233 -5.58 -2.54 -6.90
C LEU A 233 -6.14 -3.97 -6.88
N ASN A 234 -7.45 -4.15 -7.14
CA ASN A 234 -8.16 -5.43 -7.12
C ASN A 234 -8.00 -6.18 -5.79
N ILE A 235 -7.96 -5.43 -4.69
CA ILE A 235 -7.87 -5.96 -3.34
C ILE A 235 -9.29 -6.04 -2.78
N ASP A 236 -9.81 -7.25 -2.62
CA ASP A 236 -11.11 -7.45 -1.97
C ASP A 236 -10.98 -7.22 -0.46
N LEU A 237 -11.45 -6.06 -0.02
CA LEU A 237 -11.49 -5.69 1.38
C LEU A 237 -12.77 -6.14 2.10
N SER A 238 -13.76 -6.73 1.41
CA SER A 238 -15.02 -7.12 2.05
C SER A 238 -14.83 -8.21 3.14
N SER A 239 -13.78 -9.01 3.00
CA SER A 239 -13.42 -10.11 3.91
C SER A 239 -12.18 -9.81 4.78
N ALA A 240 -11.72 -8.55 4.81
CA ALA A 240 -10.50 -8.14 5.51
C ALA A 240 -10.77 -7.31 6.78
N PRO A 241 -11.11 -7.93 7.93
CA PRO A 241 -11.43 -7.21 9.16
C PRO A 241 -10.22 -6.48 9.75
N GLY A 242 -8.99 -6.92 9.45
CA GLY A 242 -7.76 -6.30 9.94
C GLY A 242 -7.40 -4.96 9.30
N VAL A 243 -8.09 -4.57 8.23
CA VAL A 243 -7.81 -3.34 7.49
C VAL A 243 -8.58 -2.16 8.09
N THR A 244 -7.87 -1.11 8.48
CA THR A 244 -8.49 0.06 9.12
C THR A 244 -9.17 0.94 8.08
N ARG A 245 -10.45 1.26 8.32
CA ARG A 245 -11.29 2.10 7.46
C ARG A 245 -11.87 3.27 8.24
N ILE A 246 -11.94 4.43 7.61
CA ILE A 246 -12.64 5.60 8.16
C ILE A 246 -13.50 6.24 7.08
N SER A 247 -14.57 6.92 7.48
CA SER A 247 -15.38 7.76 6.58
C SER A 247 -15.05 9.23 6.83
N TYR A 248 -14.73 9.98 5.78
CA TYR A 248 -14.47 11.41 5.84
C TYR A 248 -15.01 12.09 4.59
N ARG A 249 -15.85 13.14 4.76
CA ARG A 249 -16.50 13.87 3.66
C ARG A 249 -17.20 12.95 2.64
N ASN A 250 -17.93 11.93 3.12
CA ASN A 250 -18.60 10.90 2.32
C ASN A 250 -17.68 10.00 1.47
N ILE A 251 -16.37 9.99 1.73
CA ILE A 251 -15.43 9.07 1.11
C ILE A 251 -14.93 8.09 2.18
N VAL A 252 -14.87 6.80 1.83
CA VAL A 252 -14.24 5.79 2.66
C VAL A 252 -12.75 5.78 2.35
N TYR A 253 -11.93 5.89 3.38
CA TYR A 253 -10.49 5.81 3.29
C TYR A 253 -9.95 4.59 4.02
N VAL A 254 -8.90 4.00 3.46
CA VAL A 254 -8.19 2.83 3.98
C VAL A 254 -6.80 3.24 4.43
N LYS A 255 -6.36 2.76 5.60
CA LYS A 255 -5.00 2.99 6.08
C LYS A 255 -4.00 2.28 5.17
N ALA A 256 -3.17 3.04 4.46
CA ALA A 256 -2.35 2.53 3.37
C ALA A 256 -1.44 1.37 3.79
N VAL A 257 -0.82 1.46 4.98
CA VAL A 257 0.12 0.47 5.50
C VAL A 257 -0.51 -0.91 5.73
N ASP A 258 -1.83 -0.98 5.94
CA ASP A 258 -2.54 -2.25 6.13
C ASP A 258 -2.59 -3.04 4.81
N LEU A 259 -2.37 -2.40 3.65
CA LEU A 259 -2.35 -3.05 2.33
C LEU A 259 -1.12 -3.94 2.11
N ARG A 260 -0.13 -3.89 3.02
CA ARG A 260 1.04 -4.79 2.97
C ARG A 260 0.69 -6.26 3.05
N GLU A 261 -0.42 -6.58 3.69
CA GLU A 261 -0.96 -7.96 3.76
C GLU A 261 -1.39 -8.47 2.38
N PHE A 262 -1.53 -7.58 1.39
CA PHE A 262 -1.95 -7.87 0.03
C PHE A 262 -0.81 -7.66 -0.99
N ASN A 263 0.45 -7.88 -0.57
CA ASN A 263 1.64 -7.72 -1.40
C ASN A 263 1.85 -6.29 -1.97
N ILE A 264 1.29 -5.28 -1.30
CA ILE A 264 1.56 -3.88 -1.61
C ILE A 264 2.66 -3.36 -0.70
N SER A 265 3.82 -3.06 -1.25
CA SER A 265 4.81 -2.23 -0.57
C SER A 265 4.25 -0.81 -0.40
N VAL A 266 4.47 -0.24 0.78
CA VAL A 266 3.97 1.10 1.15
C VAL A 266 5.13 1.86 1.73
N SER A 267 5.46 3.02 1.18
CA SER A 267 6.47 3.92 1.73
C SER A 267 5.98 5.37 1.74
N TRP A 268 6.74 6.24 2.41
CA TRP A 268 6.41 7.65 2.59
C TRP A 268 7.53 8.51 2.04
N ASP A 269 7.20 9.45 1.16
CA ASP A 269 8.09 10.54 0.75
C ASP A 269 7.71 11.80 1.54
N SER A 270 8.60 12.18 2.46
CA SER A 270 8.41 13.33 3.33
C SER A 270 8.54 14.68 2.61
N ALA A 271 9.33 14.75 1.53
CA ALA A 271 9.57 16.00 0.82
C ALA A 271 8.34 16.43 0.02
N SER A 272 7.70 15.48 -0.66
CA SER A 272 6.48 15.71 -1.44
C SER A 272 5.19 15.47 -0.65
N ARG A 273 5.28 14.93 0.57
CA ARG A 273 4.12 14.46 1.35
C ARG A 273 3.29 13.43 0.57
N THR A 274 3.96 12.46 -0.03
CA THR A 274 3.36 11.44 -0.90
C THR A 274 3.42 10.07 -0.25
N VAL A 275 2.30 9.35 -0.23
CA VAL A 275 2.32 7.91 0.04
C VAL A 275 2.61 7.16 -1.25
N VAL A 276 3.63 6.29 -1.23
CA VAL A 276 4.07 5.52 -2.39
C VAL A 276 3.64 4.06 -2.20
N LEU A 277 2.87 3.54 -3.16
CA LEU A 277 2.40 2.17 -3.21
C LEU A 277 3.09 1.46 -4.36
N ARG A 278 3.72 0.29 -4.11
CA ARG A 278 4.18 -0.60 -5.20
C ARG A 278 3.70 -2.02 -4.97
N SER A 279 3.05 -2.60 -5.96
CA SER A 279 2.63 -4.01 -5.91
C SER A 279 3.79 -4.93 -6.29
N SER A 280 4.27 -5.75 -5.36
CA SER A 280 5.35 -6.72 -5.60
C SER A 280 4.76 -8.09 -5.91
N GLY A 281 4.73 -8.46 -7.19
CA GLY A 281 4.36 -9.81 -7.63
C GLY A 281 3.02 -9.86 -8.36
N THR A 282 3.07 -10.34 -9.60
CA THR A 282 1.97 -10.39 -10.58
C THR A 282 1.55 -9.02 -11.08
N VAL A 283 2.19 -8.60 -12.18
CA VAL A 283 1.51 -7.86 -13.24
C VAL A 283 0.13 -8.47 -13.41
N CYS A 284 -0.90 -7.80 -12.89
CA CYS A 284 -2.21 -8.41 -12.67
C CYS A 284 -2.81 -8.87 -14.02
N PRO A 285 -3.27 -10.13 -14.14
CA PRO A 285 -4.23 -10.47 -15.17
C PRO A 285 -5.46 -9.55 -15.02
N GLY A 286 -5.72 -8.72 -16.02
CA GLY A 286 -6.79 -7.72 -16.07
C GLY A 286 -6.37 -6.25 -16.05
N LEU A 287 -5.09 -5.93 -15.79
CA LEU A 287 -4.64 -4.53 -15.58
C LEU A 287 -3.51 -4.09 -16.54
N VAL A 288 -2.65 -5.02 -16.95
CA VAL A 288 -1.56 -4.77 -17.92
C VAL A 288 -1.77 -5.52 -19.24
N ASP A 289 -2.69 -6.47 -19.26
CA ASP A 289 -3.17 -7.17 -20.44
C ASP A 289 -4.57 -6.68 -20.88
N ARG A 290 -5.21 -5.73 -20.19
CA ARG A 290 -6.49 -5.19 -20.67
C ARG A 290 -6.25 -4.19 -21.80
N ILE A 291 -6.78 -4.50 -22.98
CA ILE A 291 -6.56 -3.72 -24.20
C ILE A 291 -7.19 -2.32 -24.08
N MET A 292 -8.35 -2.19 -23.44
CA MET A 292 -8.96 -0.89 -23.13
C MET A 292 -8.39 -0.33 -21.82
N GLY A 293 -7.94 0.91 -21.83
CA GLY A 293 -7.34 1.58 -20.68
C GLY A 293 -6.34 2.65 -21.11
N ARG A 294 -5.69 3.28 -20.12
CA ARG A 294 -4.62 4.25 -20.36
C ARG A 294 -3.27 3.57 -20.17
N GLY A 295 -2.33 3.81 -21.07
CA GLY A 295 -0.93 3.42 -20.83
C GLY A 295 -0.30 4.24 -19.70
N SER A 296 0.81 3.76 -19.18
CA SER A 296 1.56 4.33 -18.06
C SER A 296 2.88 4.97 -18.48
N THR A 297 3.45 4.59 -19.62
CA THR A 297 4.72 5.18 -20.06
C THR A 297 4.55 6.61 -20.55
N SER A 298 5.66 7.35 -20.68
CA SER A 298 5.79 8.63 -21.38
C SER A 298 6.28 8.44 -22.81
N GLU A 299 6.14 9.46 -23.66
CA GLU A 299 6.67 9.42 -25.03
C GLU A 299 8.18 9.15 -25.06
N VAL A 300 8.94 9.80 -24.17
CA VAL A 300 10.41 9.62 -24.07
C VAL A 300 10.77 8.19 -23.69
N GLN A 301 10.01 7.55 -22.79
CA GLN A 301 10.24 6.14 -22.42
C GLN A 301 9.98 5.20 -23.60
N LEU A 302 8.92 5.41 -24.38
CA LEU A 302 8.66 4.65 -25.61
C LEU A 302 9.76 4.84 -26.66
N MET A 303 10.24 6.09 -26.83
CA MET A 303 11.36 6.40 -27.73
C MET A 303 12.64 5.67 -27.33
N MET A 304 13.00 5.72 -26.04
CA MET A 304 14.20 5.04 -25.53
C MET A 304 14.09 3.53 -25.70
N PHE A 305 12.94 2.95 -25.34
CA PHE A 305 12.71 1.51 -25.48
C PHE A 305 12.86 1.06 -26.95
N LEU A 306 12.30 1.81 -27.88
CA LEU A 306 12.42 1.50 -29.31
C LEU A 306 13.87 1.63 -29.79
N LYS A 307 14.58 2.70 -29.41
CA LYS A 307 15.98 2.92 -29.79
C LYS A 307 16.92 1.83 -29.28
N THR A 308 16.72 1.34 -28.06
CA THR A 308 17.52 0.24 -27.49
C THR A 308 17.37 -1.07 -28.27
N ASN A 309 16.22 -1.30 -28.92
CA ASN A 309 15.96 -2.51 -29.69
C ASN A 309 16.20 -2.33 -31.21
N ASN A 310 16.14 -1.09 -31.72
CA ASN A 310 16.44 -0.72 -33.10
C ASN A 310 16.91 0.75 -33.17
N GLU A 311 18.22 0.96 -33.31
CA GLU A 311 18.82 2.29 -33.31
C GLU A 311 18.33 3.19 -34.46
N ASN A 312 17.88 2.60 -35.58
CA ASN A 312 17.42 3.33 -36.77
C ASN A 312 15.92 3.65 -36.76
N ALA A 313 15.17 3.11 -35.80
CA ALA A 313 13.71 3.19 -35.76
C ALA A 313 13.19 4.63 -35.77
N LEU A 314 13.78 5.52 -34.95
CA LEU A 314 13.38 6.92 -34.83
C LEU A 314 13.86 7.79 -36.00
N THR A 315 14.84 7.32 -36.78
CA THR A 315 15.22 7.97 -38.04
C THR A 315 14.13 7.75 -39.09
N GLN A 316 13.57 6.53 -39.14
CA GLN A 316 12.57 6.16 -40.12
C GLN A 316 11.15 6.59 -39.71
N PHE A 317 10.83 6.53 -38.41
CA PHE A 317 9.50 6.82 -37.86
C PHE A 317 9.59 7.70 -36.59
N PRO A 318 10.03 8.97 -36.70
CA PRO A 318 10.33 9.82 -35.54
C PRO A 318 9.11 10.08 -34.64
N GLU A 319 7.92 10.27 -35.23
CA GLU A 319 6.71 10.62 -34.48
C GLU A 319 5.93 9.40 -33.97
N LEU A 320 6.37 8.17 -34.24
CA LEU A 320 5.52 6.98 -34.01
C LEU A 320 5.12 6.79 -32.53
N PRO A 321 6.01 6.94 -31.53
CA PRO A 321 5.63 6.88 -30.13
C PRO A 321 4.52 7.87 -29.74
N LYS A 322 4.61 9.10 -30.26
CA LYS A 322 3.60 10.13 -30.06
C LYS A 322 2.27 9.77 -30.71
N LEU A 323 2.29 9.30 -31.96
CA LEU A 323 1.10 8.87 -32.69
C LEU A 323 0.33 7.78 -31.94
N TYR A 324 1.03 6.79 -31.38
CA TYR A 324 0.39 5.72 -30.58
C TYR A 324 -0.28 6.26 -29.32
N ARG A 325 0.33 7.22 -28.62
CA ARG A 325 -0.28 7.84 -27.44
C ARG A 325 -1.52 8.63 -27.80
N GLU A 326 -1.46 9.42 -28.87
CA GLU A 326 -2.56 10.28 -29.31
C GLU A 326 -3.76 9.47 -29.80
N GLU A 327 -3.59 8.63 -30.83
CA GLU A 327 -4.68 7.81 -31.39
C GLU A 327 -5.18 6.80 -30.34
N ALA A 328 -4.22 6.25 -29.57
CA ALA A 328 -4.38 5.53 -28.30
C ALA A 328 -5.51 6.05 -27.41
N SER A 329 -5.23 7.26 -26.92
CA SER A 329 -6.00 7.95 -25.89
C SER A 329 -7.37 8.38 -26.40
N ILE A 330 -7.49 8.75 -27.68
CA ILE A 330 -8.77 9.15 -28.29
C ILE A 330 -9.76 7.98 -28.30
N GLU A 331 -9.29 6.77 -28.55
CA GLU A 331 -10.15 5.58 -28.64
C GLU A 331 -10.27 4.83 -27.30
N GLY A 332 -9.47 5.21 -26.29
CA GLY A 332 -9.43 4.57 -24.97
C GLY A 332 -8.70 3.24 -24.95
N VAL A 333 -7.82 2.99 -25.94
CA VAL A 333 -6.98 1.80 -26.02
C VAL A 333 -5.67 2.07 -25.27
N ASN A 334 -5.16 1.07 -24.58
CA ASN A 334 -3.89 1.17 -23.86
C ASN A 334 -2.74 1.29 -24.87
N TYR A 335 -2.13 2.48 -24.93
CA TYR A 335 -1.07 2.77 -25.88
C TYR A 335 0.21 1.96 -25.64
N ASP A 336 0.48 1.47 -24.43
CA ASP A 336 1.65 0.63 -24.14
C ASP A 336 1.48 -0.77 -24.71
N ILE A 337 0.26 -1.32 -24.65
CA ILE A 337 -0.11 -2.60 -25.27
C ILE A 337 -0.04 -2.48 -26.78
N ALA A 338 -0.69 -1.46 -27.37
CA ALA A 338 -0.70 -1.27 -28.81
C ALA A 338 0.71 -1.05 -29.37
N PHE A 339 1.54 -0.27 -28.66
CA PHE A 339 2.93 -0.05 -29.03
C PHE A 339 3.76 -1.35 -28.90
N SER A 340 3.57 -2.13 -27.85
CA SER A 340 4.26 -3.41 -27.66
C SER A 340 3.86 -4.46 -28.71
N GLN A 341 2.58 -4.49 -29.09
CA GLN A 341 2.09 -5.32 -30.19
C GLN A 341 2.71 -4.87 -31.51
N MET A 342 2.84 -3.57 -31.77
CA MET A 342 3.57 -3.07 -32.94
C MET A 342 5.03 -3.52 -32.95
N CYS A 343 5.71 -3.47 -31.80
CA CYS A 343 7.08 -3.98 -31.70
C CYS A 343 7.15 -5.48 -32.04
N LEU A 344 6.15 -6.27 -31.65
CA LEU A 344 6.07 -7.69 -32.02
C LEU A 344 5.86 -7.88 -33.53
N GLU A 345 4.86 -7.21 -34.11
CA GLU A 345 4.46 -7.35 -35.52
C GLU A 345 5.57 -6.93 -36.49
N THR A 346 6.27 -5.84 -36.15
CA THR A 346 7.27 -5.25 -37.04
C THR A 346 8.69 -5.70 -36.73
N GLY A 347 8.89 -6.48 -35.66
CA GLY A 347 10.23 -6.75 -35.12
C GLY A 347 10.94 -5.46 -34.71
N PHE A 348 10.30 -4.61 -33.91
CA PHE A 348 10.79 -3.30 -33.50
C PHE A 348 11.12 -2.38 -34.69
N LEU A 349 10.25 -2.34 -35.70
CA LEU A 349 10.42 -1.59 -36.95
C LEU A 349 11.63 -2.02 -37.81
N GLN A 350 12.09 -3.27 -37.66
CA GLN A 350 13.12 -3.84 -38.55
C GLN A 350 12.51 -4.44 -39.82
N PHE A 351 11.23 -4.83 -39.79
CA PHE A 351 10.48 -5.36 -40.94
C PHE A 351 11.13 -6.59 -41.59
N GLY A 352 11.55 -7.57 -40.79
CA GLY A 352 12.18 -8.81 -41.25
C GLY A 352 11.20 -9.90 -41.75
N GLY A 353 9.89 -9.60 -41.77
CA GLY A 353 8.82 -10.52 -42.16
C GLY A 353 8.15 -10.12 -43.47
N THR A 354 6.84 -10.35 -43.56
CA THR A 354 6.05 -10.02 -44.76
C THR A 354 5.64 -8.54 -44.83
N LEU A 355 5.69 -7.82 -43.71
CA LEU A 355 5.41 -6.39 -43.62
C LEU A 355 6.57 -5.56 -44.16
N ARG A 356 6.26 -4.48 -44.87
CA ARG A 356 7.23 -3.50 -45.39
C ARG A 356 7.00 -2.12 -44.78
N PRO A 357 8.05 -1.32 -44.55
CA PRO A 357 7.92 0.00 -43.94
C PRO A 357 6.99 0.95 -44.72
N SER A 358 7.00 0.88 -46.06
CA SER A 358 6.19 1.72 -46.94
C SER A 358 4.68 1.49 -46.81
N GLN A 359 4.25 0.39 -46.18
CA GLN A 359 2.84 0.08 -46.01
C GLN A 359 2.20 0.80 -44.81
N ASN A 360 3.01 1.38 -43.90
CA ASN A 360 2.53 1.95 -42.63
C ASN A 360 1.61 0.98 -41.83
N ASN A 361 1.74 -0.34 -42.03
CA ASN A 361 0.90 -1.33 -41.39
C ASN A 361 1.59 -1.90 -40.16
N PHE A 362 1.41 -1.22 -39.04
CA PHE A 362 2.10 -1.52 -37.79
C PHE A 362 1.42 -2.63 -36.96
N GLY A 363 0.20 -3.01 -37.31
CA GLY A 363 -0.58 -4.05 -36.62
C GLY A 363 -0.70 -5.37 -37.41
N GLY A 364 -0.04 -5.51 -38.56
CA GLY A 364 -0.11 -6.72 -39.38
C GLY A 364 -1.49 -6.97 -40.00
N LEU A 365 -2.28 -5.92 -40.24
CA LEU A 365 -3.67 -6.06 -40.69
C LEU A 365 -3.76 -6.58 -42.14
N GLY A 366 -4.67 -7.52 -42.40
CA GLY A 366 -4.97 -8.00 -43.76
C GLY A 366 -5.84 -7.03 -44.56
N SER A 367 -5.75 -7.07 -45.89
CA SER A 367 -6.69 -6.38 -46.79
C SER A 367 -8.10 -6.98 -46.68
N ALA A 368 -9.11 -6.17 -47.00
CA ALA A 368 -10.51 -6.63 -47.12
C ALA A 368 -10.93 -6.95 -48.56
N ILE A 369 -10.04 -6.72 -49.54
CA ILE A 369 -10.37 -6.75 -50.98
C ILE A 369 -9.89 -8.05 -51.65
N THR A 370 -8.78 -8.64 -51.20
CA THR A 370 -8.21 -9.88 -51.75
C THR A 370 -7.60 -10.74 -50.64
N GLN A 371 -7.53 -12.06 -50.87
CA GLN A 371 -7.16 -13.06 -49.85
C GLN A 371 -5.64 -13.13 -49.57
N GLU A 372 -4.82 -12.44 -50.38
CA GLU A 372 -3.36 -12.55 -50.40
C GLU A 372 -2.62 -11.23 -50.10
N GLU A 373 -3.32 -10.10 -49.92
CA GLU A 373 -2.68 -8.80 -49.69
C GLU A 373 -2.76 -8.31 -48.24
N ILE A 374 -1.62 -7.86 -47.74
CA ILE A 374 -1.46 -7.11 -46.49
C ILE A 374 -2.00 -5.68 -46.71
N ALA A 375 -2.74 -5.14 -45.74
CA ALA A 375 -3.25 -3.77 -45.83
C ALA A 375 -2.11 -2.74 -45.91
N SER A 376 -2.35 -1.62 -46.61
CA SER A 376 -1.42 -0.51 -46.73
C SER A 376 -2.14 0.81 -46.46
N PHE A 377 -1.47 1.72 -45.75
CA PHE A 377 -2.06 2.97 -45.30
C PHE A 377 -1.26 4.17 -45.84
N PRO A 378 -1.94 5.27 -46.20
CA PRO A 378 -1.32 6.42 -46.85
C PRO A 378 -0.35 7.20 -45.95
N SER A 379 -0.44 7.05 -44.63
CA SER A 379 0.48 7.66 -43.67
C SER A 379 0.61 6.85 -42.39
N ALA A 380 1.68 7.09 -41.64
CA ALA A 380 1.90 6.45 -40.35
C ALA A 380 0.74 6.67 -39.37
N ARG A 381 0.17 7.89 -39.33
CA ARG A 381 -0.99 8.19 -38.47
C ARG A 381 -2.21 7.35 -38.83
N ILE A 382 -2.53 7.20 -40.12
CA ILE A 382 -3.66 6.37 -40.54
C ILE A 382 -3.41 4.89 -40.24
N GLY A 383 -2.17 4.42 -40.40
CA GLY A 383 -1.76 3.07 -40.02
C GLY A 383 -1.90 2.79 -38.52
N VAL A 384 -1.44 3.71 -37.67
CA VAL A 384 -1.63 3.63 -36.21
C VAL A 384 -3.13 3.63 -35.88
N ARG A 385 -3.91 4.55 -36.46
CA ARG A 385 -5.36 4.59 -36.24
C ARG A 385 -6.05 3.28 -36.59
N ALA A 386 -5.73 2.68 -37.74
CA ALA A 386 -6.29 1.40 -38.13
C ALA A 386 -5.94 0.28 -37.13
N HIS A 387 -4.69 0.25 -36.66
CA HIS A 387 -4.26 -0.68 -35.61
C HIS A 387 -5.06 -0.50 -34.32
N ILE A 388 -5.21 0.74 -33.84
CA ILE A 388 -5.98 1.06 -32.64
C ILE A 388 -7.46 0.70 -32.77
N GLN A 389 -8.07 0.99 -33.93
CA GLN A 389 -9.45 0.60 -34.21
C GLN A 389 -9.63 -0.92 -34.18
N HIS A 390 -8.69 -1.68 -34.73
CA HIS A 390 -8.77 -3.14 -34.71
C HIS A 390 -8.67 -3.71 -33.28
N LEU A 391 -7.77 -3.17 -32.45
CA LEU A 391 -7.69 -3.49 -31.02
C LEU A 391 -9.00 -3.15 -30.28
N LYS A 392 -9.57 -1.97 -30.52
CA LYS A 392 -10.86 -1.56 -29.96
C LYS A 392 -12.00 -2.45 -30.41
N ALA A 393 -11.99 -2.92 -31.66
CA ALA A 393 -12.98 -3.88 -32.15
C ALA A 393 -12.94 -5.16 -31.30
N TYR A 394 -11.77 -5.73 -31.06
CA TYR A 394 -11.62 -6.91 -30.22
C TYR A 394 -12.02 -6.68 -28.77
N ALA A 395 -11.69 -5.53 -28.20
CA ALA A 395 -11.75 -5.33 -26.76
C ALA A 395 -13.01 -4.60 -26.24
N SER A 396 -13.75 -3.92 -27.12
CA SER A 396 -14.88 -3.07 -26.72
C SER A 396 -16.04 -3.07 -27.72
N THR A 397 -17.24 -2.78 -27.21
CA THR A 397 -18.45 -2.50 -28.00
C THR A 397 -18.72 -1.01 -28.18
N GLU A 398 -17.99 -0.13 -27.51
CA GLU A 398 -18.16 1.34 -27.58
C GLU A 398 -17.92 1.89 -28.99
N PRO A 399 -18.66 2.88 -29.49
CA PRO A 399 -18.44 3.44 -30.83
C PRO A 399 -17.02 4.00 -31.01
N LEU A 400 -16.57 4.07 -32.26
CA LEU A 400 -15.31 4.74 -32.61
C LEU A 400 -15.44 6.25 -32.42
N SER A 401 -14.39 6.87 -31.92
CA SER A 401 -14.30 8.33 -31.76
C SER A 401 -13.81 9.01 -33.05
N GLN A 402 -13.03 8.30 -33.87
CA GLN A 402 -12.48 8.77 -35.15
C GLN A 402 -13.15 8.07 -36.35
N GLU A 403 -12.92 8.62 -37.54
CA GLU A 403 -13.33 8.01 -38.79
C GLU A 403 -12.75 6.59 -38.96
N LEU A 404 -13.60 5.64 -39.36
CA LEU A 404 -13.23 4.25 -39.58
C LEU A 404 -12.26 4.11 -40.76
N VAL A 405 -11.05 3.62 -40.49
CA VAL A 405 -10.00 3.36 -41.48
C VAL A 405 -9.49 1.91 -41.46
N ASP A 406 -9.81 1.14 -40.41
CA ASP A 406 -9.54 -0.30 -40.38
C ASP A 406 -10.44 -1.05 -41.39
N PRO A 407 -9.87 -1.66 -42.45
CA PRO A 407 -10.65 -2.32 -43.49
C PRO A 407 -11.39 -3.57 -42.97
N ARG A 408 -10.95 -4.12 -41.83
CA ARG A 408 -11.47 -5.36 -41.24
C ARG A 408 -12.35 -5.15 -40.02
N PHE A 409 -12.54 -3.91 -39.56
CA PHE A 409 -13.27 -3.59 -38.33
C PHE A 409 -14.65 -4.26 -38.25
N ARG A 410 -15.41 -4.23 -39.35
CA ARG A 410 -16.76 -4.80 -39.44
C ARG A 410 -16.83 -6.33 -39.35
N PHE A 411 -15.71 -7.03 -39.54
CA PHE A 411 -15.66 -8.50 -39.51
C PHE A 411 -15.32 -9.04 -38.12
N VAL A 412 -14.81 -8.20 -37.22
CA VAL A 412 -14.52 -8.61 -35.84
C VAL A 412 -15.82 -8.62 -35.03
N ARG A 413 -16.11 -9.75 -34.38
CA ARG A 413 -17.17 -9.77 -33.36
C ARG A 413 -16.73 -8.89 -32.19
N ARG A 414 -17.38 -7.74 -32.04
CA ARG A 414 -16.91 -6.70 -31.12
C ARG A 414 -16.93 -7.15 -29.65
N GLY A 415 -15.88 -6.79 -28.90
CA GLY A 415 -15.74 -7.10 -27.47
C GLY A 415 -15.42 -8.56 -27.14
N ILE A 416 -15.07 -9.39 -28.12
CA ILE A 416 -14.79 -10.82 -27.93
C ILE A 416 -13.48 -11.12 -27.19
N ALA A 417 -12.51 -10.19 -27.19
CA ALA A 417 -11.20 -10.33 -26.57
C ALA A 417 -10.80 -9.06 -25.79
N PRO A 418 -11.36 -8.82 -24.59
CA PRO A 418 -10.97 -7.68 -23.75
C PRO A 418 -9.52 -7.72 -23.23
N LEU A 419 -8.91 -8.91 -23.14
CA LEU A 419 -7.55 -9.13 -22.66
C LEU A 419 -6.59 -9.51 -23.82
N VAL A 420 -5.33 -9.11 -23.73
CA VAL A 420 -4.26 -9.36 -24.72
C VAL A 420 -4.03 -10.85 -24.92
N THR A 421 -4.08 -11.64 -23.84
CA THR A 421 -3.96 -13.11 -23.90
C THR A 421 -5.05 -13.76 -24.76
N GLN A 422 -6.21 -13.11 -24.88
CA GLN A 422 -7.33 -13.58 -25.70
C GLN A 422 -7.19 -13.21 -27.19
N LEU A 423 -6.13 -12.50 -27.59
CA LEU A 423 -5.76 -12.28 -28.99
C LEU A 423 -5.08 -13.51 -29.60
N SER A 424 -4.51 -14.41 -28.77
CA SER A 424 -3.97 -15.69 -29.23
C SER A 424 -5.05 -16.51 -29.95
N GLY A 425 -4.72 -16.99 -31.15
CA GLY A 425 -5.65 -17.72 -32.01
C GLY A 425 -6.76 -16.85 -32.65
N ARG A 426 -6.76 -15.53 -32.44
CA ARG A 426 -7.76 -14.60 -33.01
C ARG A 426 -7.13 -13.53 -33.88
N TRP A 427 -6.14 -12.81 -33.33
CA TRP A 427 -5.34 -11.86 -34.09
C TRP A 427 -4.26 -12.59 -34.90
N SER A 428 -3.61 -13.55 -34.27
CA SER A 428 -2.57 -14.40 -34.85
C SER A 428 -2.89 -15.86 -34.60
N ALA A 429 -2.50 -16.75 -35.52
CA ALA A 429 -2.64 -18.20 -35.34
C ALA A 429 -1.73 -18.74 -34.23
N ASP A 430 -0.74 -17.96 -33.77
CA ASP A 430 0.15 -18.32 -32.67
C ASP A 430 -0.61 -18.37 -31.33
N ALA A 431 -0.59 -19.54 -30.68
CA ALA A 431 -1.22 -19.76 -29.39
C ALA A 431 -0.55 -18.97 -28.24
N GLN A 432 0.71 -18.57 -28.42
CA GLN A 432 1.48 -17.78 -27.45
C GLN A 432 1.52 -16.29 -27.80
N TYR A 433 0.74 -15.84 -28.79
CA TYR A 433 0.78 -14.47 -29.27
C TYR A 433 0.58 -13.43 -28.16
N GLY A 434 -0.48 -13.57 -27.37
CA GLY A 434 -0.76 -12.66 -26.27
C GLY A 434 0.32 -12.66 -25.19
N GLU A 435 0.90 -13.83 -24.88
CA GLU A 435 2.01 -13.94 -23.92
C GLU A 435 3.27 -13.20 -24.40
N LYS A 436 3.55 -13.25 -25.70
CA LYS A 436 4.67 -12.50 -26.30
C LYS A 436 4.47 -10.99 -26.20
N ILE A 437 3.25 -10.50 -26.40
CA ILE A 437 2.93 -9.07 -26.20
C ILE A 437 3.12 -8.69 -24.74
N VAL A 438 2.58 -9.48 -23.80
CA VAL A 438 2.74 -9.24 -22.35
C VAL A 438 4.22 -9.21 -21.95
N ALA A 439 5.05 -10.09 -22.53
CA ALA A 439 6.49 -10.09 -22.29
C ALA A 439 7.17 -8.79 -22.77
N ILE A 440 6.75 -8.23 -23.91
CA ILE A 440 7.26 -6.93 -24.39
C ILE A 440 6.80 -5.78 -23.50
N VAL A 441 5.53 -5.78 -23.06
CA VAL A 441 5.00 -4.77 -22.12
C VAL A 441 5.79 -4.80 -20.80
N ARG A 442 6.11 -5.98 -20.28
CA ARG A 442 6.96 -6.13 -19.09
C ARG A 442 8.34 -5.53 -19.29
N ARG A 443 9.02 -5.87 -20.39
CA ARG A 443 10.34 -5.30 -20.72
C ARG A 443 10.30 -3.78 -20.86
N LEU A 444 9.22 -3.25 -21.45
CA LEU A 444 9.00 -1.80 -21.54
C LEU A 444 8.90 -1.19 -20.14
N TYR A 445 8.10 -1.78 -19.26
CA TYR A 445 7.90 -1.28 -17.90
C TYR A 445 9.16 -1.39 -17.03
N GLU A 446 9.91 -2.49 -17.13
CA GLU A 446 11.23 -2.64 -16.49
C GLU A 446 12.19 -1.54 -16.95
N SER A 447 12.28 -1.30 -18.27
CA SER A 447 13.13 -0.23 -18.81
C SER A 447 12.69 1.19 -18.40
N ALA A 448 11.40 1.34 -18.08
CA ALA A 448 10.79 2.59 -17.66
C ALA A 448 10.83 2.81 -16.13
N GLY A 449 11.26 1.81 -15.35
CA GLY A 449 11.26 1.85 -13.88
C GLY A 449 9.87 1.72 -13.24
N LEU A 450 8.91 1.14 -13.97
CA LEU A 450 7.53 0.92 -13.54
C LEU A 450 7.30 -0.47 -12.92
N LEU A 451 8.24 -1.40 -13.15
CA LEU A 451 8.38 -2.71 -12.51
C LEU A 451 9.81 -2.79 -11.96
#